data_AF-A0A3A9TCR9-F1
#
_entry.id   AF-A0A3A9TCR9-F1
#
_cell.length_a   1.000
_cell.length_b   1.000
_cell.length_c   1.000
_cell.angle_alpha   90.00
_cell.angle_beta   90.00
_cell.angle_gamma   90.00
#
_symmetry.space_group_name_H-M   'P 1'
#
loop_
_entity.id
_entity.type
_entity.pdbx_description
1 polymer ?
#
loop_
_entity_poly.entity_id
_entity_poly.type
_entity_poly.pdbx_seq_one_letter_code
_entity_poly.pdbx_strand_id
1 'polypeptide(L)'
;MSELSKRTAKYYFVQGIKLFLVMLLGIVIFGAVWTNIYLGEVDITDKVLYRILSFGGVFMIMMNMMYSMYSPGWYDNMVLSMGARRKDIFFGDFIKQITFIICNMLLYSTMALAVHKSEHIKRILICGVFALLMGAVGIIVGHIIKKYGRTTFIVISVVCSATFGLIMCEVANGIHLFGLGENKENVISIAAVLLFVFMEYVIYRLNRKVMVV
;
A
#
# COMPACT_ATOMS: atom_id res chain seq x y z
N MET A 1 12.74 6.67 -24.19
CA MET A 1 12.47 7.50 -22.99
C MET A 1 13.40 8.71 -23.01
N SER A 2 12.87 9.94 -23.05
CA SER A 2 13.69 11.16 -22.96
C SER A 2 14.37 11.26 -21.58
N GLU A 3 15.47 11.99 -21.45
CA GLU A 3 16.20 12.12 -20.17
C GLU A 3 15.31 12.52 -18.99
N LEU A 4 14.35 13.42 -19.23
CA LEU A 4 13.35 13.80 -18.21
C LEU A 4 12.52 12.63 -17.71
N SER A 5 12.02 11.74 -18.59
CA SER A 5 11.20 10.61 -18.18
C SER A 5 11.98 9.60 -17.31
N LYS A 6 13.29 9.44 -17.56
CA LYS A 6 14.18 8.61 -16.73
C LYS A 6 14.40 9.24 -15.35
N ARG A 7 14.61 10.57 -15.31
CA ARG A 7 14.78 11.32 -14.06
C ARG A 7 13.53 11.25 -13.18
N THR A 8 12.35 11.41 -13.78
CA THR A 8 11.06 11.25 -13.09
C THR A 8 10.88 9.84 -12.54
N ALA A 9 11.11 8.80 -13.36
CA ALA A 9 11.00 7.41 -12.90
C ALA A 9 11.97 7.11 -11.74
N LYS A 10 13.21 7.58 -11.81
CA LYS A 10 14.21 7.43 -10.73
C LYS A 10 13.76 8.13 -9.45
N TYR A 11 13.18 9.32 -9.55
CA TYR A 11 12.65 10.04 -8.40
C TYR A 11 11.55 9.23 -7.70
N TYR A 12 10.56 8.74 -8.44
CA TYR A 12 9.46 7.95 -7.88
C TYR A 12 9.91 6.60 -7.33
N PHE A 13 10.88 5.94 -7.98
CA PHE A 13 11.49 4.71 -7.47
C PHE A 13 12.16 4.94 -6.10
N VAL A 14 12.98 5.99 -5.98
CA VAL A 14 13.62 6.35 -4.70
C VAL A 14 12.57 6.71 -3.65
N GLN A 15 11.48 7.39 -4.03
CA GLN A 15 10.38 7.65 -3.11
C GLN A 15 9.71 6.34 -2.64
N GLY A 16 9.48 5.37 -3.52
CA GLY A 16 8.98 4.04 -3.15
C GLY A 16 9.87 3.34 -2.13
N ILE A 17 11.19 3.39 -2.29
CA ILE A 17 12.15 2.86 -1.32
C ILE A 17 12.06 3.61 0.02
N LYS A 18 11.97 4.95 0.00
CA LYS A 18 11.83 5.73 1.23
C LYS A 18 10.56 5.36 2.00
N LEU A 19 9.44 5.17 1.31
CA LEU A 19 8.19 4.71 1.92
C LEU A 19 8.35 3.33 2.55
N PHE A 20 9.04 2.41 1.86
CA PHE A 20 9.37 1.10 2.40
C PHE A 20 10.20 1.20 3.68
N LEU A 21 11.23 2.05 3.71
CA LEU A 21 12.05 2.26 4.90
C LEU A 21 11.28 2.86 6.08
N VAL A 22 10.38 3.81 5.81
CA VAL A 22 9.50 4.38 6.86
C VAL A 22 8.60 3.30 7.46
N MET A 23 8.04 2.45 6.60
CA MET A 23 7.24 1.32 7.04
C MET A 23 8.07 0.30 7.85
N LEU A 24 9.29 -0.01 7.39
CA LEU A 24 10.22 -0.89 8.10
C LEU A 24 10.52 -0.37 9.51
N LEU A 25 10.77 0.93 9.65
CA LEU A 25 10.98 1.56 10.94
C LEU A 25 9.75 1.45 11.85
N GLY A 26 8.54 1.65 11.29
CA GLY A 26 7.29 1.44 12.02
C GLY A 26 7.15 0.01 12.54
N ILE A 27 7.44 -1.00 11.70
CA ILE A 27 7.38 -2.42 12.09
C ILE A 27 8.38 -2.73 13.20
N VAL A 28 9.60 -2.19 13.14
CA VAL A 28 10.61 -2.38 14.19
C VAL A 28 10.12 -1.82 15.53
N ILE A 29 9.51 -0.63 15.52
CA ILE A 29 8.93 -0.03 16.73
C ILE A 29 7.81 -0.92 17.29
N PHE A 30 6.84 -1.32 16.46
CA PHE A 30 5.75 -2.19 16.90
C PHE A 30 6.26 -3.56 17.37
N GLY A 31 7.29 -4.09 16.71
CA GLY A 31 7.98 -5.30 17.11
C GLY A 31 8.57 -5.18 18.51
N ALA A 32 9.29 -4.09 18.81
CA ALA A 32 9.83 -3.83 20.15
C ALA A 32 8.74 -3.68 21.22
N VAL A 33 7.61 -3.07 20.87
CA VAL A 33 6.44 -2.96 21.76
C VAL A 33 5.84 -4.34 22.04
N TRP A 34 5.60 -5.17 21.01
CA TRP A 34 5.07 -6.52 21.23
C TRP A 34 6.04 -7.41 21.99
N THR A 35 7.35 -7.31 21.74
CA THR A 35 8.35 -8.04 22.54
C THR A 35 8.30 -7.66 24.01
N ASN A 36 8.07 -6.38 24.33
CA ASN A 36 7.85 -5.96 25.72
C ASN A 36 6.53 -6.48 26.30
N ILE A 37 5.46 -6.51 25.52
CA ILE A 37 4.14 -6.99 25.97
C ILE A 37 4.17 -8.49 26.28
N TYR A 38 4.80 -9.28 25.41
CA TYR A 38 4.89 -10.75 25.57
C TYR A 38 6.09 -11.18 26.42
N LEU A 39 6.77 -10.23 27.08
CA LEU A 39 7.93 -10.52 27.92
C LEU A 39 7.53 -11.47 29.06
N GLY A 40 8.15 -12.65 29.12
CA GLY A 40 7.87 -13.67 30.13
C GLY A 40 6.89 -14.76 29.70
N GLU A 41 6.33 -14.69 28.49
CA GLU A 41 5.55 -15.79 27.93
C GLU A 41 6.45 -16.88 27.30
N VAL A 42 5.97 -18.12 27.28
CA VAL A 42 6.57 -19.17 26.43
C VAL A 42 6.25 -18.83 24.97
N ASP A 43 7.26 -18.93 24.11
CA ASP A 43 7.21 -18.65 22.66
C ASP A 43 6.99 -17.18 22.25
N ILE A 44 7.70 -16.26 22.91
CA ILE A 44 7.69 -14.81 22.60
C ILE A 44 7.96 -14.55 21.11
N THR A 45 9.00 -15.18 20.56
CA THR A 45 9.46 -14.96 19.19
C THR A 45 8.36 -15.28 18.17
N ASP A 46 7.68 -16.41 18.34
CA ASP A 46 6.60 -16.83 17.44
C ASP A 46 5.38 -15.92 17.53
N LYS A 47 5.00 -15.50 18.74
CA LYS A 47 3.88 -14.57 18.95
C LYS A 47 4.15 -13.20 18.35
N VAL A 48 5.36 -12.65 18.58
CA VAL A 48 5.76 -11.35 18.03
C VAL A 48 5.81 -11.41 16.50
N LEU A 49 6.40 -12.46 15.92
CA LEU A 49 6.51 -12.60 14.47
C LEU A 49 5.14 -12.81 13.81
N TYR A 50 4.25 -13.59 14.43
CA TYR A 50 2.87 -13.73 13.96
C TYR A 50 2.13 -12.39 13.94
N ARG A 51 2.32 -11.56 14.97
CA ARG A 51 1.74 -10.20 15.04
C ARG A 51 2.35 -9.28 14.00
N ILE A 52 3.66 -9.32 13.78
CA ILE A 52 4.34 -8.54 12.73
C ILE A 52 3.83 -8.91 11.35
N LEU A 53 3.70 -10.21 11.02
CA LEU A 53 3.22 -10.66 9.72
C LEU A 53 1.75 -10.28 9.50
N SER A 54 0.92 -10.43 10.53
CA SER A 54 -0.51 -10.11 10.47
C SER A 54 -0.75 -8.59 10.36
N PHE A 55 -0.08 -7.81 11.20
CA PHE A 55 -0.19 -6.36 11.19
C PHE A 55 0.47 -5.75 9.96
N GLY A 56 1.60 -6.30 9.54
CA GLY A 56 2.37 -5.82 8.40
C GLY A 56 1.59 -5.83 7.09
N GLY A 57 0.78 -6.87 6.85
CA GLY A 57 -0.12 -6.92 5.68
C GLY A 57 -1.15 -5.78 5.69
N VAL A 58 -1.80 -5.52 6.83
CA VAL A 58 -2.76 -4.41 6.99
C VAL A 58 -2.07 -3.06 6.88
N PHE A 59 -0.90 -2.92 7.52
CA PHE A 59 -0.12 -1.70 7.54
C PHE A 59 0.40 -1.34 6.14
N MET A 60 0.74 -2.32 5.32
CA MET A 60 1.08 -2.12 3.90
C MET A 60 -0.08 -1.49 3.13
N ILE A 61 -1.30 -2.02 3.28
CA ILE A 61 -2.50 -1.50 2.62
C ILE A 61 -2.77 -0.07 3.06
N MET A 62 -2.73 0.16 4.39
CA MET A 62 -2.97 1.45 5.02
C MET A 62 -1.99 2.51 4.53
N MET A 63 -0.70 2.21 4.60
CA MET A 63 0.35 3.14 4.21
C MET A 63 0.31 3.43 2.70
N ASN A 64 0.08 2.42 1.84
CA ASN A 64 0.00 2.67 0.40
C ASN A 64 -1.16 3.61 0.05
N MET A 65 -2.34 3.43 0.67
CA MET A 65 -3.47 4.33 0.46
C MET A 65 -3.15 5.75 0.92
N MET A 66 -2.64 5.91 2.14
CA MET A 66 -2.31 7.21 2.70
C MET A 66 -1.31 7.97 1.82
N TYR A 67 -0.20 7.35 1.45
CA TYR A 67 0.82 8.02 0.63
C TYR A 67 0.33 8.30 -0.80
N SER A 68 -0.53 7.45 -1.34
CA SER A 68 -1.13 7.66 -2.66
C SER A 68 -2.10 8.84 -2.66
N MET A 69 -2.84 9.06 -1.58
CA MET A 69 -3.69 10.25 -1.40
C MET A 69 -2.91 11.58 -1.42
N TYR A 70 -1.66 11.59 -0.97
CA TYR A 70 -0.81 12.80 -0.99
C TYR A 70 -0.06 13.02 -2.30
N SER A 71 -0.02 12.02 -3.17
CA SER A 71 0.68 12.11 -4.45
C SER A 71 0.33 13.33 -5.30
N PRO A 72 -0.97 13.64 -5.49
CA PRO A 72 -1.41 14.70 -6.39
C PRO A 72 -1.03 16.11 -5.95
N GLY A 73 -0.67 16.28 -4.66
CA GLY A 73 -0.31 17.57 -4.07
C GLY A 73 1.17 17.71 -3.75
N TRP A 74 1.90 16.61 -3.53
CA TRP A 74 3.30 16.67 -3.06
C TRP A 74 4.30 16.17 -4.09
N TYR A 75 4.16 14.91 -4.52
CA TYR A 75 5.09 14.31 -5.48
C TYR A 75 4.88 14.88 -6.88
N ASP A 76 3.62 15.01 -7.30
CA ASP A 76 3.28 15.46 -8.65
C ASP A 76 3.69 16.93 -8.86
N ASN A 77 3.48 17.80 -7.86
CA ASN A 77 3.91 19.19 -7.92
C ASN A 77 5.44 19.34 -8.00
N MET A 78 6.18 18.51 -7.25
CA MET A 78 7.65 18.53 -7.27
C MET A 78 8.22 17.99 -8.58
N VAL A 79 7.53 17.05 -9.22
CA VAL A 79 7.94 16.50 -10.51
C VAL A 79 7.53 17.41 -11.68
N LEU A 80 6.40 18.11 -11.56
CA LEU A 80 5.99 19.17 -12.49
C LEU A 80 6.97 20.35 -12.48
N SER A 81 7.48 20.76 -11.32
CA SER A 81 8.50 21.81 -11.23
C SER A 81 9.84 21.40 -11.85
N MET A 82 10.10 20.09 -12.02
CA MET A 82 11.24 19.57 -12.77
C MET A 82 10.99 19.48 -14.29
N GLY A 83 9.83 19.93 -14.78
CA GLY A 83 9.48 19.97 -16.21
C GLY A 83 8.94 18.65 -16.77
N ALA A 84 8.53 17.71 -15.92
CA ALA A 84 8.02 16.43 -16.38
C ALA A 84 6.63 16.55 -17.04
N ARG A 85 6.35 15.67 -18.01
CA ARG A 85 5.01 15.60 -18.62
C ARG A 85 4.08 14.78 -17.72
N ARG A 86 2.78 15.07 -17.76
CA ARG A 86 1.79 14.37 -16.91
C ARG A 86 1.64 12.88 -17.17
N LYS A 87 1.96 12.43 -18.38
CA LYS A 87 2.08 11.00 -18.67
C LYS A 87 3.22 10.35 -17.88
N ASP A 88 4.31 11.07 -17.64
CA ASP A 88 5.49 10.58 -16.92
C ASP A 88 5.21 10.51 -15.41
N ILE A 89 4.34 11.39 -14.90
CA ILE A 89 3.81 11.36 -13.52
C ILE A 89 2.99 10.11 -13.28
N PHE A 90 2.08 9.77 -14.20
CA PHE A 90 1.28 8.55 -14.10
C PHE A 90 2.15 7.28 -13.99
N PHE A 91 3.10 7.11 -14.91
CA PHE A 91 4.03 5.97 -14.84
C PHE A 91 4.94 6.03 -13.61
N GLY A 92 5.33 7.23 -13.18
CA GLY A 92 6.08 7.43 -11.95
C GLY A 92 5.33 6.94 -10.71
N ASP A 93 4.07 7.31 -10.57
CA ASP A 93 3.24 6.87 -9.44
C ASP A 93 3.01 5.37 -9.39
N PHE A 94 2.82 4.77 -10.57
CA PHE A 94 2.76 3.32 -10.69
C PHE A 94 4.05 2.65 -10.23
N ILE A 95 5.22 3.15 -10.67
CA ILE A 95 6.54 2.66 -10.23
C ILE A 95 6.69 2.78 -8.72
N LYS A 96 6.29 3.92 -8.12
CA LYS A 96 6.37 4.15 -6.67
C LYS A 96 5.57 3.12 -5.88
N GLN A 97 4.30 2.91 -6.25
CA GLN A 97 3.40 1.96 -5.57
C GLN A 97 3.93 0.52 -5.68
N ILE A 98 4.33 0.10 -6.89
CA ILE A 98 4.87 -1.24 -7.11
C ILE A 98 6.16 -1.45 -6.32
N THR A 99 7.07 -0.47 -6.33
CA THR A 99 8.34 -0.58 -5.59
C THR A 99 8.09 -0.76 -4.10
N PHE A 100 7.19 0.06 -3.53
CA PHE A 100 6.81 -0.04 -2.12
C PHE A 100 6.21 -1.41 -1.79
N ILE A 101 5.26 -1.89 -2.58
CA ILE A 101 4.54 -3.14 -2.31
C ILE A 101 5.44 -4.36 -2.51
N ILE A 102 6.20 -4.44 -3.60
CA ILE A 102 7.11 -5.57 -3.86
C ILE A 102 8.17 -5.67 -2.76
N CYS A 103 8.78 -4.56 -2.34
CA CYS A 103 9.77 -4.59 -1.26
C CYS A 103 9.17 -5.12 0.05
N ASN A 104 7.97 -4.69 0.42
CA ASN A 104 7.28 -5.19 1.61
C ASN A 104 6.87 -6.67 1.48
N MET A 105 6.33 -7.06 0.33
CA MET A 105 5.96 -8.46 0.08
C MET A 105 7.16 -9.39 0.16
N LEU A 106 8.30 -9.00 -0.41
CA LEU A 106 9.54 -9.76 -0.31
C LEU A 106 10.01 -9.86 1.15
N LEU A 107 10.05 -8.75 1.89
CA LEU A 107 10.44 -8.75 3.30
C LEU A 107 9.56 -9.67 4.15
N TYR A 108 8.24 -9.58 4.02
CA TYR A 108 7.34 -10.39 4.82
C TYR A 108 7.33 -11.86 4.40
N SER A 109 7.50 -12.13 3.10
CA SER A 109 7.58 -13.52 2.62
C SER A 109 8.87 -14.19 3.11
N THR A 110 10.00 -13.49 3.13
CA THR A 110 11.25 -14.03 3.69
C THR A 110 11.16 -14.22 5.20
N MET A 111 10.51 -13.29 5.92
CA MET A 111 10.22 -13.46 7.35
C MET A 111 9.31 -14.67 7.62
N ALA A 112 8.25 -14.86 6.83
CA ALA A 112 7.35 -16.00 6.97
C ALA A 112 8.05 -17.35 6.70
N LEU A 113 8.93 -17.39 5.71
CA LEU A 113 9.76 -18.57 5.40
C LEU A 113 10.75 -18.89 6.52
N ALA A 114 11.38 -17.86 7.10
CA ALA A 114 12.35 -18.04 8.19
C ALA A 114 11.74 -18.65 9.46
N VAL A 115 10.42 -18.52 9.65
CA VAL A 115 9.68 -19.03 10.82
C VAL A 115 8.87 -20.29 10.47
N HIS A 116 9.06 -20.86 9.26
CA HIS A 116 8.29 -22.00 8.76
C HIS A 116 6.76 -21.79 8.77
N LYS A 117 6.30 -20.53 8.64
CA LYS A 117 4.89 -20.13 8.61
C LYS A 117 4.44 -19.82 7.18
N SER A 118 4.59 -20.79 6.28
CA SER A 118 4.32 -20.63 4.85
C SER A 118 2.88 -20.24 4.51
N GLU A 119 1.92 -20.58 5.39
CA GLU A 119 0.50 -20.20 5.27
C GLU A 119 0.31 -18.67 5.18
N HIS A 120 1.20 -17.89 5.81
CA HIS A 120 1.13 -16.42 5.77
C HIS A 120 1.54 -15.82 4.43
N ILE A 121 2.27 -16.55 3.59
CA ILE A 121 2.72 -16.06 2.28
C ILE A 121 1.51 -15.75 1.39
N LYS A 122 0.51 -16.64 1.39
CA LYS A 122 -0.74 -16.42 0.63
C LYS A 122 -1.46 -15.17 1.11
N ARG A 123 -1.54 -14.96 2.42
CA ARG A 123 -2.13 -13.74 3.01
C ARG A 123 -1.37 -12.47 2.62
N ILE A 124 -0.03 -12.50 2.62
CA ILE A 124 0.81 -11.37 2.21
C ILE A 124 0.57 -11.03 0.73
N LEU A 125 0.47 -12.04 -0.15
CA LEU A 125 0.14 -11.85 -1.57
C LEU A 125 -1.22 -11.15 -1.74
N ILE A 126 -2.26 -11.63 -1.05
CA ILE A 126 -3.60 -11.04 -1.07
C ILE A 126 -3.54 -9.59 -0.56
N CYS A 127 -2.86 -9.34 0.55
CA CYS A 127 -2.69 -7.98 1.08
C CYS A 127 -1.96 -7.07 0.09
N GLY A 128 -0.99 -7.58 -0.68
CA GLY A 128 -0.29 -6.83 -1.72
C GLY A 128 -1.22 -6.38 -2.84
N VAL A 129 -2.10 -7.27 -3.31
CA VAL A 129 -3.12 -6.94 -4.32
C VAL A 129 -4.09 -5.88 -3.80
N PHE A 130 -4.58 -6.02 -2.57
CA PHE A 130 -5.42 -4.99 -1.95
C PHE A 130 -4.69 -3.68 -1.71
N ALA A 131 -3.40 -3.72 -1.40
CA ALA A 131 -2.60 -2.51 -1.24
C ALA A 131 -2.53 -1.73 -2.56
N LEU A 132 -2.37 -2.40 -3.71
CA LEU A 132 -2.43 -1.75 -5.03
C LEU A 132 -3.78 -1.08 -5.26
N LEU A 133 -4.87 -1.82 -5.06
CA LEU A 133 -6.24 -1.30 -5.21
C LEU A 133 -6.46 -0.06 -4.33
N MET A 134 -6.10 -0.13 -3.06
CA MET A 134 -6.26 0.97 -2.11
C MET A 134 -5.33 2.15 -2.40
N GLY A 135 -4.16 1.89 -2.99
CA GLY A 135 -3.30 2.93 -3.55
C GLY A 135 -4.01 3.72 -4.65
N ALA A 136 -4.58 3.04 -5.64
CA ALA A 136 -5.32 3.69 -6.72
C ALA A 136 -6.56 4.45 -6.22
N VAL A 137 -7.33 3.87 -5.29
CA VAL A 137 -8.43 4.58 -4.60
C VAL A 137 -7.89 5.83 -3.90
N GLY A 138 -6.77 5.71 -3.20
CA GLY A 138 -6.10 6.83 -2.56
C GLY A 138 -5.79 7.97 -3.53
N ILE A 139 -5.22 7.68 -4.70
CA ILE A 139 -4.94 8.72 -5.71
C ILE A 139 -6.23 9.43 -6.16
N ILE A 140 -7.28 8.68 -6.49
CA ILE A 140 -8.56 9.26 -6.92
C ILE A 140 -9.13 10.20 -5.86
N VAL A 141 -9.15 9.73 -4.61
CA VAL A 141 -9.66 10.51 -3.48
C VAL A 141 -8.76 11.74 -3.24
N GLY A 142 -7.45 11.63 -3.40
CA GLY A 142 -6.49 12.74 -3.36
C GLY A 142 -6.74 13.80 -4.44
N HIS A 143 -7.07 13.41 -5.68
CA HIS A 143 -7.42 14.34 -6.76
C HIS A 143 -8.74 15.05 -6.50
N ILE A 144 -9.75 14.34 -5.98
CA ILE A 144 -11.08 14.90 -5.69
C ILE A 144 -10.99 15.92 -4.54
N ILE A 145 -10.16 15.64 -3.53
CA ILE A 145 -10.19 16.33 -2.24
C ILE A 145 -9.04 17.34 -2.07
N LYS A 146 -8.44 17.80 -3.18
CA LYS A 146 -7.38 18.85 -3.22
C LYS A 146 -7.65 20.11 -2.36
N LYS A 147 -8.91 20.33 -1.95
CA LYS A 147 -9.40 21.50 -1.22
C LYS A 147 -9.38 21.39 0.32
N TYR A 148 -9.27 20.20 0.90
CA TYR A 148 -9.38 20.00 2.36
C TYR A 148 -8.01 19.88 3.02
N GLY A 149 -7.86 20.46 4.22
CA GLY A 149 -6.59 20.58 4.94
C GLY A 149 -5.89 19.23 5.18
N ARG A 150 -4.54 19.26 5.15
CA ARG A 150 -3.68 18.06 5.19
C ARG A 150 -3.96 17.14 6.38
N THR A 151 -4.23 17.68 7.56
CA THR A 151 -4.31 16.93 8.83
C THR A 151 -5.62 16.16 8.99
N THR A 152 -6.75 16.75 8.63
CA THR A 152 -8.07 16.10 8.67
C THR A 152 -8.13 14.89 7.74
N PHE A 153 -7.37 14.95 6.65
CA PHE A 153 -7.28 13.88 5.66
C PHE A 153 -6.46 12.69 6.12
N ILE A 154 -5.38 12.91 6.89
CA ILE A 154 -4.60 11.83 7.52
C ILE A 154 -5.53 11.03 8.43
N VAL A 155 -6.30 11.71 9.27
CA VAL A 155 -7.16 11.04 10.26
C VAL A 155 -8.23 10.20 9.58
N ILE A 156 -8.95 10.74 8.59
CA ILE A 156 -9.99 10.01 7.86
C ILE A 156 -9.38 8.86 7.05
N SER A 157 -8.24 9.09 6.39
CA SER A 157 -7.55 8.06 5.61
C SER A 157 -7.07 6.92 6.50
N VAL A 158 -6.45 7.21 7.65
CA VAL A 158 -6.02 6.20 8.63
C VAL A 158 -7.22 5.39 9.12
N VAL A 159 -8.33 6.05 9.49
CA VAL A 159 -9.52 5.33 10.01
C VAL A 159 -10.16 4.47 8.91
N CYS A 160 -10.35 4.98 7.70
CA CYS A 160 -10.94 4.22 6.60
C CYS A 160 -10.04 3.08 6.12
N SER A 161 -8.73 3.31 6.03
CA SER A 161 -7.80 2.28 5.54
C SER A 161 -7.47 1.23 6.59
N ALA A 162 -7.46 1.58 7.88
CA ALA A 162 -7.39 0.62 8.97
C ALA A 162 -8.66 -0.24 9.04
N THR A 163 -9.85 0.36 9.00
CA THR A 163 -11.12 -0.39 9.04
C THR A 163 -11.29 -1.29 7.82
N PHE A 164 -11.03 -0.77 6.62
CA PHE A 164 -11.12 -1.56 5.39
C PHE A 164 -10.03 -2.63 5.28
N GLY A 165 -8.80 -2.31 5.70
CA GLY A 165 -7.68 -3.25 5.74
C GLY A 165 -7.91 -4.40 6.73
N LEU A 166 -8.52 -4.11 7.89
CA LEU A 166 -8.94 -5.14 8.84
C LEU A 166 -10.07 -6.01 8.27
N ILE A 167 -11.13 -5.41 7.71
CA ILE A 167 -12.24 -6.16 7.09
C ILE A 167 -11.73 -7.09 5.99
N MET A 168 -10.83 -6.61 5.12
CA MET A 168 -10.30 -7.42 4.01
C MET A 168 -9.30 -8.50 4.48
N CYS A 169 -8.57 -8.26 5.57
CA CYS A 169 -7.76 -9.31 6.21
C CYS A 169 -8.62 -10.39 6.86
N GLU A 170 -9.74 -10.02 7.47
CA GLU A 170 -10.71 -10.96 8.05
C GLU A 170 -11.43 -11.79 6.98
N VAL A 171 -11.76 -11.19 5.83
CA VAL A 171 -12.25 -11.92 4.65
C VAL A 171 -11.20 -12.91 4.14
N ALA A 172 -9.92 -12.53 4.14
CA ALA A 172 -8.82 -13.42 3.75
C ALA A 172 -8.53 -14.53 4.79
N ASN A 173 -9.00 -14.39 6.03
CA ASN A 173 -8.91 -15.43 7.07
C ASN A 173 -10.13 -16.38 7.07
N GLY A 174 -11.02 -16.27 6.09
CA GLY A 174 -12.13 -17.22 5.91
C GLY A 174 -13.45 -16.81 6.57
N ILE A 175 -13.60 -15.59 7.09
CA ILE A 175 -14.92 -15.12 7.55
C ILE A 175 -15.83 -14.96 6.32
N HIS A 176 -16.92 -15.74 6.30
CA HIS A 176 -17.89 -15.85 5.22
C HIS A 176 -18.72 -14.57 5.03
N LEU A 177 -18.11 -13.52 4.47
CA LEU A 177 -18.87 -12.45 3.82
C LEU A 177 -19.27 -12.96 2.43
N PHE A 178 -20.52 -13.39 2.34
CA PHE A 178 -21.19 -13.93 1.15
C PHE A 178 -20.81 -15.37 0.78
N GLY A 179 -21.82 -16.19 0.43
CA GLY A 179 -21.77 -17.63 0.16
C GLY A 179 -20.99 -18.04 -1.10
N LEU A 180 -19.82 -17.45 -1.32
CA LEU A 180 -18.86 -17.88 -2.33
C LEU A 180 -18.05 -19.06 -1.76
N GLY A 181 -17.97 -20.15 -2.52
CA GLY A 181 -17.32 -21.41 -2.15
C GLY A 181 -15.79 -21.31 -2.02
N GLU A 182 -15.08 -22.45 -2.07
CA GLU A 182 -13.63 -22.57 -1.78
C GLU A 182 -12.71 -21.70 -2.65
N ASN A 183 -13.16 -21.22 -3.82
CA ASN A 183 -12.38 -20.36 -4.72
C ASN A 183 -12.57 -18.84 -4.51
N LYS A 184 -13.31 -18.43 -3.47
CA LYS A 184 -13.67 -17.04 -3.19
C LYS A 184 -12.47 -16.08 -3.12
N GLU A 185 -11.36 -16.48 -2.50
CA GLU A 185 -10.16 -15.63 -2.35
C GLU A 185 -9.48 -15.31 -3.69
N ASN A 186 -9.43 -16.29 -4.60
CA ASN A 186 -8.88 -16.11 -5.94
C ASN A 186 -9.76 -15.19 -6.78
N VAL A 187 -11.08 -15.37 -6.71
CA VAL A 187 -12.05 -14.53 -7.42
C VAL A 187 -12.01 -13.08 -6.93
N ILE A 188 -11.95 -12.87 -5.61
CA ILE A 188 -11.85 -11.53 -5.01
C ILE A 188 -10.54 -10.87 -5.41
N SER A 189 -9.42 -11.61 -5.41
CA SER A 189 -8.12 -11.08 -5.82
C SER A 189 -8.10 -10.69 -7.30
N ILE A 190 -8.69 -11.50 -8.19
CA ILE A 190 -8.84 -11.16 -9.62
C ILE A 190 -9.73 -9.93 -9.80
N ALA A 191 -10.86 -9.86 -9.09
CA ALA A 191 -11.76 -8.70 -9.11
C ALA A 191 -11.03 -7.43 -8.63
N ALA A 192 -10.19 -7.54 -7.58
CA ALA A 192 -9.39 -6.43 -7.09
C ALA A 192 -8.34 -5.96 -8.11
N VAL A 193 -7.68 -6.88 -8.83
CA VAL A 193 -6.77 -6.52 -9.93
C VAL A 193 -7.51 -5.81 -11.06
N LEU A 194 -8.68 -6.33 -11.48
CA LEU A 194 -9.49 -5.70 -12.52
C LEU A 194 -9.97 -4.30 -12.11
N LEU A 195 -10.43 -4.14 -10.87
CA LEU A 195 -10.79 -2.85 -10.31
C LEU A 195 -9.58 -1.91 -10.25
N PHE A 196 -8.41 -2.39 -9.84
CA PHE A 196 -7.18 -1.59 -9.85
C PHE A 196 -6.84 -1.10 -11.25
N VAL A 197 -6.88 -1.95 -12.27
CA VAL A 197 -6.64 -1.56 -13.68
C VAL A 197 -7.65 -0.50 -14.13
N PHE A 198 -8.93 -0.65 -13.76
CA PHE A 198 -9.96 0.35 -14.05
C PHE A 198 -9.69 1.69 -13.34
N MET A 199 -9.30 1.66 -12.06
CA MET A 199 -8.96 2.86 -11.30
C MET A 199 -7.72 3.56 -11.87
N GLU A 200 -6.69 2.81 -12.30
CA GLU A 200 -5.52 3.35 -13.01
C GLU A 200 -5.92 4.06 -14.31
N TYR A 201 -6.89 3.54 -15.06
CA TYR A 201 -7.44 4.23 -16.23
C TYR A 201 -8.11 5.57 -15.87
N VAL A 202 -8.84 5.61 -14.76
CA VAL A 202 -9.46 6.84 -14.24
C VAL A 202 -8.37 7.84 -13.81
N ILE A 203 -7.34 7.39 -13.10
CA ILE A 203 -6.20 8.21 -12.67
C ILE A 203 -5.47 8.80 -13.89
N TYR A 204 -5.23 8.01 -14.93
CA TYR A 204 -4.64 8.49 -16.19
C TYR A 204 -5.45 9.65 -16.80
N ARG A 205 -6.78 9.54 -16.80
CA ARG A 205 -7.67 10.62 -17.27
C ARG A 205 -7.65 11.84 -16.36
N LEU A 206 -7.61 11.65 -15.03
CA LEU A 206 -7.53 12.74 -14.05
C LEU A 206 -6.20 13.51 -14.18
N ASN A 207 -5.09 12.80 -14.33
CA ASN A 207 -3.76 13.38 -14.55
C ASN A 207 -3.71 14.20 -15.84
N ARG A 208 -4.43 13.82 -16.91
CA ARG A 208 -4.54 14.67 -18.11
C ARG A 208 -5.24 16.01 -17.86
N LYS A 209 -6.24 16.10 -16.98
CA LYS A 209 -7.05 17.32 -16.74
C LYS A 209 -6.50 18.26 -15.65
N VAL A 210 -5.65 17.73 -14.78
CA VAL A 210 -4.74 18.33 -13.77
C VAL A 210 -4.19 19.79 -13.84
N MET A 211 -4.86 20.89 -14.27
CA MET A 211 -4.18 22.22 -14.39
C MET A 211 -3.41 22.64 -13.13
N VAL A 212 -2.18 23.12 -13.33
CA VAL A 212 -1.35 23.73 -12.27
C VAL A 212 -2.11 24.97 -11.82
N VAL A 213 -2.44 25.05 -10.53
CA VAL A 213 -2.78 26.33 -9.89
C VAL A 213 -1.51 26.83 -9.23
#